data_AF-A0A925AY95-F1
#
_entry.id   AF-A0A925AY95-F1
#
_cell.length_a   1.000
_cell.length_b   1.000
_cell.length_c   1.000
_cell.angle_alpha   90.00
_cell.angle_beta   90.00
_cell.angle_gamma   90.00
#
_symmetry.space_group_name_H-M   'P 1'
#
loop_
_entity.id
_entity.type
_entity.pdbx_description
1 polymer ?
#
loop_
_entity_poly.entity_id
_entity_poly.type
_entity_poly.pdbx_seq_one_letter_code
_entity_poly.pdbx_strand_id
1 'polypeptide(L)'
;MDRKQNELTALALNLVQKNELLDTLKDQIRALQKGDGDAPTALVDKLLSEIDANRSSDANWKLFEQQLEMIHPDMLRRLSERYPTLTPTELKVCSLTAINLSNKDMASLLYMSVRTVETHRSKARRKMNLPQEYNLTGFLATLSLPSDD
;
A
#
# COMPACT_ATOMS: atom_id res chain seq x y z
N MET A 1 -14.71 -1.68 25.09
CA MET A 1 -15.62 -1.33 23.98
C MET A 1 -15.06 -0.22 23.09
N ASP A 2 -14.08 0.54 23.58
CA ASP A 2 -13.55 1.75 22.91
C ASP A 2 -12.76 1.49 21.62
N ARG A 3 -12.12 0.32 21.47
CA ARG A 3 -11.29 0.03 20.28
C ARG A 3 -12.10 -0.01 18.98
N LYS A 4 -13.26 -0.69 19.01
CA LYS A 4 -14.19 -0.76 17.87
C LYS A 4 -14.81 0.60 17.56
N GLN A 5 -15.09 1.41 18.59
CA GLN A 5 -15.66 2.76 18.42
C GLN A 5 -14.63 3.75 17.84
N ASN A 6 -13.37 3.64 18.24
CA ASN A 6 -12.27 4.43 17.68
C ASN A 6 -11.96 4.02 16.24
N GLU A 7 -11.99 2.71 15.93
CA GLU A 7 -11.85 2.19 14.57
C GLU A 7 -12.97 2.72 13.65
N LEU A 8 -14.22 2.69 14.12
CA LEU A 8 -15.37 3.23 13.37
C LEU A 8 -15.24 4.73 13.12
N THR A 9 -14.78 5.48 14.13
CA THR A 9 -14.58 6.93 14.03
C THR A 9 -13.44 7.28 13.07
N ALA A 10 -12.32 6.54 13.11
CA ALA A 10 -11.22 6.71 12.17
C ALA A 10 -11.66 6.41 10.73
N LEU A 11 -12.48 5.37 10.55
CA LEU A 11 -13.02 5.01 9.24
C LEU A 11 -14.01 6.08 8.73
N ALA A 12 -14.88 6.59 9.60
CA ALA A 12 -15.79 7.68 9.28
C ALA A 12 -15.05 8.97 8.88
N LEU A 13 -14.00 9.35 9.61
CA LEU A 13 -13.16 10.49 9.26
C LEU A 13 -12.41 10.30 7.93
N ASN A 14 -11.91 9.08 7.66
CA ASN A 14 -11.27 8.77 6.38
C ASN A 14 -12.25 8.87 5.20
N LEU A 15 -13.50 8.43 5.41
CA LEU A 15 -14.57 8.56 4.41
C LEU A 15 -14.96 10.02 4.17
N VAL A 16 -15.05 10.84 5.22
CA VAL A 16 -15.32 12.28 5.10
C VAL A 16 -14.21 12.97 4.29
N GLN A 17 -12.94 12.74 4.64
CA GLN A 17 -11.80 13.27 3.88
C GLN A 17 -11.80 12.84 2.41
N LYS A 18 -12.14 11.56 2.13
CA LYS A 18 -12.24 11.07 0.76
C LYS A 18 -13.37 11.75 -0.03
N ASN A 19 -14.52 11.97 0.60
CA ASN A 19 -15.64 12.65 -0.06
C ASN A 19 -15.31 14.12 -0.37
N GLU A 20 -14.69 14.84 0.57
CA GLU A 20 -14.24 16.22 0.37
C GLU A 20 -13.21 16.34 -0.77
N LEU A 21 -12.28 15.39 -0.87
CA LEU A 21 -11.35 15.32 -2.00
C LEU A 21 -12.09 15.08 -3.32
N LEU A 22 -13.00 14.10 -3.37
CA LEU A 22 -13.75 13.79 -4.59
C LEU A 22 -14.57 14.98 -5.07
N ASP A 23 -15.17 15.74 -4.15
CA ASP A 23 -15.88 16.98 -4.47
C ASP A 23 -14.93 18.05 -5.01
N THR A 24 -13.74 18.22 -4.40
CA THR A 24 -12.71 19.15 -4.88
C THR A 24 -12.24 18.80 -6.30
N LEU A 25 -11.93 17.52 -6.56
CA LEU A 25 -11.51 17.04 -7.88
C LEU A 25 -12.62 17.22 -8.92
N LYS A 26 -13.88 16.94 -8.53
CA LYS A 26 -15.05 17.11 -9.40
C LYS A 26 -15.25 18.56 -9.81
N ASP A 27 -15.08 19.51 -8.89
CA ASP A 27 -15.20 20.93 -9.19
C ASP A 27 -14.06 21.44 -10.07
N GLN A 28 -12.84 20.93 -9.88
CA GLN A 28 -11.70 21.24 -10.74
C GLN A 28 -11.87 20.67 -12.16
N ILE A 29 -12.41 19.45 -12.31
CA ILE A 29 -12.76 18.88 -13.62
C ILE A 29 -13.86 19.69 -14.31
N ARG A 30 -14.89 20.12 -13.57
CA ARG A 30 -15.95 20.99 -14.11
C ARG A 30 -15.41 22.34 -14.58
N ALA A 31 -14.41 22.89 -13.91
CA ALA A 31 -13.74 24.11 -14.34
C ALA A 31 -13.00 23.91 -15.67
N LEU A 32 -12.37 22.75 -15.87
CA LEU A 32 -11.75 22.38 -17.16
C LEU A 32 -12.78 22.24 -18.29
N GLN A 33 -13.94 21.64 -18.02
CA GLN A 33 -14.99 21.45 -19.02
C GLN A 33 -15.67 22.76 -19.47
N LYS A 34 -15.52 23.85 -18.71
CA LYS A 34 -16.13 25.16 -19.01
C LYS A 34 -15.20 26.11 -19.76
N GLY A 35 -13.92 25.78 -19.92
CA GLY A 35 -12.96 26.60 -20.67
C GLY A 35 -12.99 26.25 -22.17
N ASP A 36 -12.99 27.26 -23.04
CA ASP A 36 -12.68 27.08 -24.46
C ASP A 36 -11.15 26.97 -24.63
N GLY A 37 -10.64 25.80 -25.03
CA GLY A 37 -9.22 25.55 -25.31
C GLY A 37 -8.67 24.26 -24.65
N ASP A 38 -7.40 23.95 -24.93
CA ASP A 38 -6.69 22.87 -24.25
C ASP A 38 -6.66 23.12 -22.74
N ALA A 39 -6.81 22.04 -21.95
CA ALA A 39 -6.76 22.11 -20.49
C ALA A 39 -5.44 22.78 -20.05
N PRO A 40 -5.46 23.83 -19.21
CA PRO A 40 -4.22 24.45 -18.73
C PRO A 40 -3.37 23.41 -18.01
N THR A 41 -2.16 23.14 -18.50
CA THR A 41 -1.24 22.14 -17.94
C THR A 41 -1.04 22.31 -16.43
N ALA A 42 -0.98 23.56 -15.97
CA ALA A 42 -0.86 23.91 -14.55
C ALA A 42 -2.05 23.42 -13.67
N LEU A 43 -3.27 23.35 -14.22
CA LEU A 43 -4.43 22.85 -13.50
C LEU A 43 -4.44 21.31 -13.44
N VAL A 44 -3.97 20.66 -14.51
CA VAL A 44 -3.76 19.20 -14.54
C VAL A 44 -2.67 18.79 -13.53
N ASP A 45 -1.56 19.53 -13.47
CA ASP A 45 -0.50 19.29 -12.50
C ASP A 45 -0.98 19.51 -11.05
N LYS A 46 -1.85 20.50 -10.83
CA LYS A 46 -2.49 20.75 -9.52
C LYS A 46 -3.41 19.59 -9.12
N LEU A 47 -4.24 19.10 -10.03
CA LEU A 47 -5.10 17.93 -9.83
C LEU A 47 -4.28 16.67 -9.49
N LEU A 48 -3.18 16.43 -10.21
CA LEU A 48 -2.27 15.31 -9.93
C LEU A 48 -1.64 15.44 -8.55
N SER A 49 -1.18 16.62 -8.16
CA SER A 49 -0.61 16.90 -6.85
C SER A 49 -1.61 16.72 -5.71
N GLU A 50 -2.87 17.16 -5.89
CA GLU A 50 -3.94 16.96 -4.90
C GLU A 50 -4.31 15.48 -4.74
N ILE A 51 -4.34 14.72 -5.84
CA ILE A 51 -4.51 13.26 -5.81
C ILE A 51 -3.35 12.60 -5.05
N ASP A 52 -2.10 12.97 -5.34
CA ASP A 52 -0.92 12.39 -4.68
C ASP A 52 -0.86 12.74 -3.19
N ALA A 53 -1.22 13.96 -2.80
CA ALA A 53 -1.25 14.40 -1.40
C ALA A 53 -2.31 13.65 -0.57
N ASN A 54 -3.45 13.29 -1.18
CA ASN A 54 -4.52 12.56 -0.49
C ASN A 54 -4.42 11.04 -0.61
N ARG A 55 -3.55 10.54 -1.49
CA ARG A 55 -3.10 9.14 -1.50
C ARG A 55 -2.19 8.88 -0.31
N SER A 56 -2.75 8.95 0.90
CA SER A 56 -2.03 8.61 2.13
C SER A 56 -1.77 7.08 2.18
N SER A 57 -0.67 6.68 1.55
CA SER A 57 -0.10 5.32 1.60
C SER A 57 -0.03 4.81 3.03
N ASP A 58 0.30 5.69 3.99
CA ASP A 58 0.48 5.31 5.38
C ASP A 58 -0.83 5.00 6.14
N ALA A 59 -1.95 5.65 5.80
CA ALA A 59 -3.23 5.35 6.47
C ALA A 59 -3.80 4.00 6.01
N ASN A 60 -3.80 3.75 4.70
CA ASN A 60 -4.23 2.47 4.14
C ASN A 60 -3.27 1.34 4.51
N TRP A 61 -1.96 1.62 4.55
CA TRP A 61 -0.97 0.67 5.03
C TRP A 61 -1.20 0.30 6.49
N LYS A 62 -1.47 1.28 7.37
CA LYS A 62 -1.77 0.99 8.79
C LYS A 62 -3.01 0.12 8.96
N LEU A 63 -4.07 0.37 8.18
CA LEU A 63 -5.25 -0.48 8.20
C LEU A 63 -4.93 -1.90 7.73
N PHE A 64 -4.16 -2.02 6.64
CA PHE A 64 -3.69 -3.31 6.16
C PHE A 64 -2.84 -4.04 7.21
N GLU A 65 -1.88 -3.36 7.81
CA GLU A 65 -0.98 -3.90 8.84
C GLU A 65 -1.77 -4.46 10.03
N GLN A 66 -2.83 -3.76 10.47
CA GLN A 66 -3.72 -4.26 11.51
C GLN A 66 -4.44 -5.55 11.11
N GLN A 67 -4.93 -5.64 9.87
CA GLN A 67 -5.60 -6.86 9.38
C GLN A 67 -4.59 -7.99 9.17
N LEU A 68 -3.40 -7.67 8.68
CA LEU A 68 -2.31 -8.64 8.52
C LEU A 68 -1.90 -9.21 9.87
N GLU A 69 -1.75 -8.38 10.91
CA GLU A 69 -1.39 -8.83 12.26
C GLU A 69 -2.46 -9.75 12.87
N MET A 70 -3.74 -9.57 12.51
CA MET A 70 -4.82 -10.46 12.94
C MET A 70 -4.76 -11.84 12.29
N ILE A 71 -4.36 -11.92 11.02
CA ILE A 71 -4.34 -13.17 10.23
C ILE A 71 -2.98 -13.87 10.38
N HIS A 72 -1.90 -13.11 10.46
CA HIS A 72 -0.52 -13.54 10.54
C HIS A 72 0.23 -12.78 11.64
N PRO A 73 0.02 -13.13 12.92
CA PRO A 73 0.66 -12.47 14.04
C PRO A 73 2.18 -12.51 13.92
N ASP A 74 2.83 -11.41 14.33
CA ASP A 74 4.28 -11.21 14.35
C ASP A 74 5.00 -11.34 12.99
N MET A 75 4.27 -11.44 11.88
CA MET A 75 4.90 -11.71 10.59
C MET A 75 5.91 -10.61 10.20
N LEU A 76 5.51 -9.35 10.29
CA LEU A 76 6.38 -8.21 9.97
C LEU A 76 7.61 -8.19 10.89
N ARG A 77 7.41 -8.47 12.18
CA ARG A 77 8.49 -8.56 13.18
C ARG A 77 9.48 -9.66 12.81
N ARG A 78 9.02 -10.90 12.60
CA ARG A 78 9.86 -12.04 12.18
C ARG A 78 10.63 -11.75 10.90
N LEU A 79 9.99 -11.10 9.93
CA LEU A 79 10.64 -10.76 8.65
C LEU A 79 11.75 -9.72 8.85
N SER A 80 11.50 -8.72 9.69
CA SER A 80 12.46 -7.66 10.00
C SER A 80 13.66 -8.18 10.81
N GLU A 81 13.43 -9.09 11.76
CA GLU A 81 14.47 -9.72 12.58
C GLU A 81 15.34 -10.66 11.76
N ARG A 82 14.72 -11.48 10.89
CA ARG A 82 15.43 -12.44 10.05
C ARG A 82 16.19 -11.77 8.90
N TYR A 83 15.68 -10.65 8.38
CA TYR A 83 16.26 -9.93 7.25
C TYR A 83 16.37 -8.43 7.53
N PRO A 84 17.30 -8.02 8.43
CA PRO A 84 17.43 -6.63 8.87
C PRO A 84 17.91 -5.67 7.77
N THR A 85 18.37 -6.19 6.63
CA THR A 85 18.81 -5.40 5.47
C THR A 85 17.65 -4.97 4.56
N LEU A 86 16.45 -5.50 4.78
CA LEU A 86 15.25 -5.09 4.05
C LEU A 86 14.83 -3.68 4.45
N THR A 87 14.51 -2.85 3.47
CA THR A 87 13.93 -1.53 3.74
C THR A 87 12.47 -1.68 4.18
N PRO A 88 11.89 -0.67 4.86
CA PRO A 88 10.48 -0.69 5.21
C PRO A 88 9.57 -1.03 4.03
N THR A 89 9.78 -0.40 2.87
CA THR A 89 9.00 -0.69 1.64
C THR A 89 9.17 -2.13 1.16
N GLU A 90 10.37 -2.70 1.25
CA GLU A 90 10.60 -4.10 0.88
C GLU A 90 9.89 -5.06 1.85
N LEU A 91 9.85 -4.75 3.16
CA LEU A 91 9.05 -5.50 4.14
C LEU A 91 7.55 -5.45 3.79
N LYS A 92 7.03 -4.27 3.41
CA LYS A 92 5.63 -4.12 2.97
C LYS A 92 5.33 -5.03 1.78
N VAL A 93 6.17 -4.98 0.75
CA VAL A 93 6.02 -5.77 -0.48
C VAL A 93 6.14 -7.28 -0.21
N CYS A 94 7.07 -7.71 0.64
CA CYS A 94 7.19 -9.11 1.05
C CYS A 94 5.92 -9.59 1.79
N SER A 95 5.39 -8.75 2.68
CA SER A 95 4.19 -9.10 3.46
C SER A 95 2.97 -9.30 2.58
N LEU A 96 2.78 -8.40 1.60
CA LEU A 96 1.73 -8.52 0.60
C LEU A 96 1.94 -9.71 -0.35
N THR A 97 3.20 -10.02 -0.65
CA THR A 97 3.54 -11.19 -1.47
C THR A 97 3.20 -12.49 -0.74
N ALA A 98 3.38 -12.57 0.58
CA ALA A 98 3.09 -13.78 1.36
C ALA A 98 1.60 -14.15 1.36
N ILE A 99 0.72 -13.15 1.35
CA ILE A 99 -0.75 -13.34 1.25
C ILE A 99 -1.22 -13.49 -0.20
N ASN A 100 -0.29 -13.76 -1.13
CA ASN A 100 -0.55 -14.00 -2.54
C ASN A 100 -1.23 -12.83 -3.29
N LEU A 101 -0.96 -11.59 -2.87
CA LEU A 101 -1.46 -10.42 -3.59
C LEU A 101 -0.72 -10.22 -4.91
N SER A 102 -1.44 -9.88 -5.98
CA SER A 102 -0.84 -9.65 -7.30
C SER A 102 0.00 -8.37 -7.31
N ASN A 103 0.98 -8.29 -8.22
CA ASN A 103 1.80 -7.06 -8.37
C ASN A 103 0.93 -5.83 -8.68
N LYS A 104 -0.20 -6.02 -9.37
CA LYS A 104 -1.14 -4.95 -9.71
C LYS A 104 -1.91 -4.45 -8.48
N ASP A 105 -2.33 -5.36 -7.62
CA ASP A 105 -3.06 -5.01 -6.39
C ASP A 105 -2.11 -4.38 -5.37
N MET A 106 -0.89 -4.91 -5.24
CA MET A 106 0.17 -4.30 -4.43
C MET A 106 0.53 -2.90 -4.91
N ALA A 107 0.66 -2.71 -6.23
CA ALA A 107 0.90 -1.40 -6.84
C ALA A 107 -0.22 -0.42 -6.49
N SER A 108 -1.46 -0.88 -6.54
CA SER A 108 -2.63 -0.08 -6.19
C SER A 108 -2.68 0.27 -4.69
N LEU A 109 -2.37 -0.70 -3.82
CA LEU A 109 -2.40 -0.54 -2.36
C LEU A 109 -1.25 0.34 -1.84
N LEU A 110 -0.05 0.18 -2.40
CA LEU A 110 1.14 0.92 -2.00
C LEU A 110 1.33 2.24 -2.75
N TYR A 111 0.45 2.54 -3.73
CA TYR A 111 0.55 3.70 -4.62
C TYR A 111 1.87 3.76 -5.41
N MET A 112 2.25 2.61 -5.95
CA MET A 112 3.49 2.44 -6.70
C MET A 112 3.17 1.96 -8.11
N SER A 113 4.09 2.14 -9.06
CA SER A 113 3.95 1.44 -10.34
C SER A 113 4.19 -0.07 -10.15
N VAL A 114 3.57 -0.89 -10.99
CA VAL A 114 3.83 -2.35 -11.02
C VAL A 114 5.33 -2.65 -11.16
N ARG A 115 6.02 -1.89 -12.02
CA ARG A 115 7.48 -1.98 -12.22
C ARG A 115 8.26 -1.68 -10.94
N THR A 116 7.79 -0.71 -10.15
CA THR A 116 8.42 -0.37 -8.86
C THR A 116 8.24 -1.53 -7.88
N VAL A 117 7.04 -2.12 -7.80
CA VAL A 117 6.76 -3.31 -6.96
C VAL A 117 7.65 -4.49 -7.36
N GLU A 118 7.77 -4.79 -8.66
CA GLU A 118 8.66 -5.84 -9.17
C GLU A 118 10.12 -5.60 -8.80
N THR A 119 10.58 -4.35 -8.88
CA THR A 119 11.93 -3.96 -8.46
C THR A 119 12.14 -4.23 -6.98
N HIS A 120 11.19 -3.87 -6.12
CA HIS A 120 11.28 -4.18 -4.68
C HIS A 120 11.24 -5.68 -4.41
N ARG A 121 10.39 -6.46 -5.10
CA ARG A 121 10.40 -7.93 -4.99
C ARG A 121 11.75 -8.52 -5.36
N SER A 122 12.37 -8.05 -6.44
CA SER A 122 13.68 -8.52 -6.89
C SER A 122 14.79 -8.14 -5.91
N LYS A 123 14.80 -6.91 -5.39
CA LYS A 123 15.76 -6.47 -4.37
C LYS A 123 15.61 -7.27 -3.08
N ALA A 124 14.38 -7.44 -2.60
CA ALA A 124 14.10 -8.22 -1.40
C ALA A 124 14.57 -9.66 -1.56
N ARG A 125 14.27 -10.29 -2.70
CA ARG A 125 14.74 -11.64 -3.04
C ARG A 125 16.27 -11.76 -2.95
N ARG A 126 16.99 -10.81 -3.55
CA ARG A 126 18.46 -10.78 -3.50
C ARG A 126 18.98 -10.61 -2.08
N LYS A 127 18.37 -9.73 -1.28
CA LYS A 127 18.74 -9.52 0.13
C LYS A 127 18.46 -10.74 1.02
N MET A 128 17.44 -11.53 0.66
CA MET A 128 17.13 -12.80 1.31
C MET A 128 17.97 -13.99 0.77
N ASN A 129 18.86 -13.75 -0.21
CA ASN A 129 19.67 -14.78 -0.89
C ASN A 129 18.83 -15.94 -1.47
N LEU A 130 17.64 -15.65 -2.01
CA LEU A 130 16.76 -16.67 -2.57
C LEU A 130 17.04 -16.91 -4.06
N PRO A 131 17.33 -18.16 -4.50
CA PRO A 131 17.53 -18.51 -5.91
C PRO A 131 16.32 -18.14 -6.77
N GLN A 132 16.50 -17.87 -8.07
CA GLN A 132 15.43 -17.44 -8.99
C GLN A 132 14.31 -18.48 -9.17
N GLU A 133 14.64 -19.73 -8.90
CA GLU A 133 13.82 -20.93 -9.09
C GLU A 133 12.88 -21.17 -7.89
N TYR A 134 13.16 -20.54 -6.75
CA TYR A 134 12.35 -20.65 -5.55
C TYR A 134 11.05 -19.85 -5.67
N ASN A 135 9.93 -20.41 -5.20
CA ASN A 135 8.69 -19.66 -5.12
C ASN A 135 8.75 -18.67 -3.96
N LEU A 136 8.90 -17.38 -4.27
CA LEU A 136 9.00 -16.31 -3.28
C LEU A 136 7.74 -16.23 -2.40
N THR A 137 6.56 -16.36 -3.00
CA THR A 137 5.27 -16.36 -2.28
C THR A 137 5.22 -17.50 -1.27
N GLY A 138 5.54 -18.73 -1.71
CA GLY A 138 5.55 -19.92 -0.86
C GLY A 138 6.55 -19.79 0.29
N PHE A 139 7.77 -19.33 0.00
CA PHE A 139 8.77 -19.07 1.03
C PHE A 139 8.28 -18.07 2.08
N LEU A 140 7.72 -16.93 1.64
CA LEU A 140 7.22 -15.90 2.55
C LEU A 140 5.99 -16.38 3.34
N ALA A 141 5.15 -17.24 2.76
CA ALA A 141 4.03 -17.87 3.46
C ALA A 141 4.50 -18.84 4.56
N THR A 142 5.64 -19.52 4.41
CA THR A 142 6.19 -20.32 5.52
C THR A 142 6.62 -19.48 6.72
N LEU A 143 6.92 -18.19 6.52
CA LEU A 143 7.24 -17.25 7.61
C LEU A 143 5.98 -16.67 8.27
N SER A 144 4.81 -16.88 7.66
CA SER A 144 3.53 -16.37 8.12
C SER A 144 2.68 -17.41 8.87
N LEU A 145 3.08 -18.69 8.83
CA LEU A 145 2.51 -19.74 9.67
C LEU A 145 3.10 -19.64 11.08
N PRO A 146 2.28 -19.79 12.15
CA PRO A 146 2.80 -19.99 13.48
C PRO A 146 3.70 -21.23 13.47
N SER A 147 4.88 -21.14 14.08
CA SER A 147 5.62 -22.34 14.47
C SER A 147 4.70 -23.12 15.40
N ASP A 148 4.16 -24.25 14.94
CA ASP A 148 3.62 -25.25 15.84
C ASP A 148 4.81 -25.77 16.66
N ASP A 149 4.93 -25.29 17.90
CA ASP A 149 5.70 -25.96 18.96
C ASP A 149 4.91 -27.19 19.45
#